data_AF-A0A7C9D470-F1
#
_entry.id   AF-A0A7C9D470-F1
#
_cell.length_a   1.000
_cell.length_b   1.000
_cell.length_c   1.000
_cell.angle_alpha   90.00
_cell.angle_beta   90.00
_cell.angle_gamma   90.00
#
_symmetry.space_group_name_H-M   'P 1'
#
loop_
_entity.id
_entity.type
_entity.pdbx_description
1 polymer ?
#
loop_
_entity_poly.entity_id
_entity_poly.type
_entity_poly.pdbx_seq_one_letter_code
_entity_poly.pdbx_strand_id
1 'polypeptide(L)'
;MDEEISKWILEFLLRQPIDERIINGILSSLPLKDDDNRLKKTLLLRKIEFEVSNAAISEKLLDLLEIIEELDHREGKSALDSMKAAYCAVAVDCTVRFLDEKVEHNGKYFEAVKRVWRERVCKIEGLASDESKEKMVQIEAALWDSNACGKLSGMNTRNEALKLIRVYLAEEWRSLGPTFLELVAEKAGNVLEGLRSDGGVGGGAVGSANPVRQSAAIGGRNFVYYR
;
A
#
# COMPACT_ATOMS: atom_id res chain seq x y z
N MET A 1 -25.59 11.39 12.93
CA MET A 1 -24.77 11.86 11.79
C MET A 1 -25.23 11.09 10.59
N ASP A 2 -25.33 11.74 9.43
CA ASP A 2 -25.69 11.06 8.19
C ASP A 2 -24.66 9.97 7.85
N GLU A 3 -25.13 8.82 7.38
CA GLU A 3 -24.32 7.63 7.15
C GLU A 3 -23.37 7.81 5.95
N GLU A 4 -23.84 8.43 4.86
CA GLU A 4 -23.02 8.71 3.69
C GLU A 4 -21.95 9.75 4.01
N ILE A 5 -22.31 10.78 4.78
CA ILE A 5 -21.35 11.78 5.27
C ILE A 5 -20.29 11.10 6.16
N SER A 6 -20.70 10.20 7.06
CA SER A 6 -19.78 9.45 7.93
C SER A 6 -18.78 8.62 7.11
N LYS A 7 -19.26 7.98 6.04
CA LYS A 7 -18.43 7.22 5.09
C LYS A 7 -17.41 8.11 4.38
N TRP A 8 -17.81 9.26 3.83
CA TRP A 8 -16.88 10.15 3.15
C TRP A 8 -15.80 10.70 4.07
N ILE A 9 -16.18 11.05 5.31
CA ILE A 9 -15.23 11.49 6.33
C ILE A 9 -14.25 10.37 6.66
N LEU A 10 -14.73 9.15 6.89
CA LEU A 10 -13.87 8.03 7.26
C LEU A 10 -12.92 7.64 6.11
N GLU A 11 -13.42 7.56 4.88
CA GLU A 11 -12.60 7.25 3.70
C GLU A 11 -11.48 8.29 3.52
N PHE A 12 -11.80 9.57 3.72
CA PHE A 12 -10.80 10.65 3.69
C PHE A 12 -9.75 10.49 4.79
N LEU A 13 -10.18 10.30 6.04
CA LEU A 13 -9.27 10.20 7.19
C LEU A 13 -8.35 8.99 7.12
N LEU A 14 -8.84 7.85 6.61
CA LEU A 14 -8.03 6.64 6.43
C LEU A 14 -6.85 6.83 5.46
N ARG A 15 -6.87 7.87 4.64
CA ARG A 15 -5.79 8.18 3.68
C ARG A 15 -4.85 9.27 4.14
N GLN A 16 -5.18 9.90 5.26
CA GLN A 16 -4.31 10.91 5.86
C GLN A 16 -3.29 10.23 6.80
N PRO A 17 -2.12 10.84 7.03
CA PRO A 17 -1.12 10.33 7.96
C PRO A 17 -1.54 10.54 9.43
N ILE A 18 -2.63 9.90 9.84
CA ILE A 18 -3.25 10.00 11.17
C ILE A 18 -2.86 8.80 12.05
N ASP A 19 -2.71 9.02 13.35
CA ASP A 19 -2.42 7.99 14.36
C ASP A 19 -3.56 6.95 14.44
N GLU A 20 -3.19 5.68 14.49
CA GLU A 20 -4.11 4.53 14.53
C GLU A 20 -5.10 4.59 15.71
N ARG A 21 -4.73 5.22 16.83
CA ARG A 21 -5.63 5.41 17.98
C ARG A 21 -6.82 6.31 17.64
N ILE A 22 -6.59 7.34 16.82
CA ILE A 22 -7.65 8.25 16.37
C ILE A 22 -8.58 7.50 15.42
N ILE A 23 -8.02 6.72 14.49
CA ILE A 23 -8.80 5.90 13.55
C ILE A 23 -9.70 4.92 14.31
N ASN A 24 -9.16 4.18 15.29
CA ASN A 24 -9.94 3.23 16.08
C ASN A 24 -11.03 3.90 16.93
N GLY A 25 -10.76 5.08 17.48
CA GLY A 25 -11.77 5.87 18.17
C GLY A 25 -12.93 6.26 17.25
N ILE A 26 -12.61 6.67 16.02
CA ILE A 26 -13.61 7.05 15.01
C ILE A 26 -14.42 5.83 14.56
N LEU A 27 -13.77 4.71 14.23
CA LEU A 27 -14.42 3.46 13.85
C LEU A 27 -15.42 2.97 14.91
N SER A 28 -15.11 3.18 16.19
CA SER A 28 -15.98 2.81 17.31
C SER A 28 -17.19 3.74 17.49
N SER A 29 -17.18 4.92 16.85
CA SER A 29 -18.17 5.98 17.04
C SER A 29 -19.12 6.18 15.86
N LEU A 30 -18.77 5.67 14.67
CA LEU A 30 -19.54 5.89 13.45
C LEU A 30 -20.51 4.73 13.17
N PRO A 31 -21.76 5.01 12.74
CA PRO A 31 -22.66 3.99 12.23
C PRO A 31 -22.21 3.57 10.83
N LEU A 32 -21.43 2.50 10.73
CA LEU A 32 -20.95 1.96 9.45
C LEU A 32 -21.78 0.73 9.06
N LYS A 33 -22.24 0.67 7.81
CA LYS A 33 -22.75 -0.58 7.26
C LYS A 33 -21.60 -1.53 6.94
N ASP A 34 -21.88 -2.82 7.15
CA ASP A 34 -20.96 -3.92 6.88
C ASP A 34 -20.94 -4.33 5.38
N ASP A 35 -21.52 -3.56 4.47
CA ASP A 35 -21.62 -3.89 3.04
C ASP A 35 -20.66 -3.10 2.14
N ASP A 36 -19.89 -2.15 2.69
CA ASP A 36 -18.99 -1.31 1.89
C ASP A 36 -17.61 -1.95 1.67
N ASN A 37 -17.49 -2.70 0.58
CA ASN A 37 -16.23 -3.32 0.16
C ASN A 37 -15.10 -2.31 -0.07
N ARG A 38 -15.40 -1.11 -0.61
CA ARG A 38 -14.38 -0.08 -0.88
C ARG A 38 -13.80 0.47 0.43
N LEU A 39 -14.67 0.73 1.41
CA LEU A 39 -14.25 1.18 2.73
C LEU A 39 -13.46 0.08 3.46
N LYS A 40 -13.92 -1.17 3.39
CA LYS A 40 -13.19 -2.34 3.92
C LYS A 40 -11.80 -2.47 3.31
N LYS A 41 -11.69 -2.39 1.98
CA LYS A 41 -10.40 -2.41 1.27
C LYS A 41 -9.50 -1.27 1.71
N THR A 42 -10.04 -0.06 1.82
CA THR A 42 -9.31 1.13 2.32
C THR A 42 -8.74 0.91 3.73
N LEU A 43 -9.54 0.34 4.64
CA LEU A 43 -9.09 0.02 5.99
C LEU A 43 -7.99 -1.05 6.01
N LEU A 44 -8.09 -2.09 5.17
CA LEU A 44 -7.08 -3.14 5.05
C LEU A 44 -5.76 -2.58 4.51
N LEU A 45 -5.81 -1.75 3.46
CA LEU A 45 -4.62 -1.09 2.90
C LEU A 45 -3.94 -0.20 3.94
N ARG A 46 -4.72 0.55 4.73
CA ARG A 46 -4.20 1.37 5.82
C ARG A 46 -3.51 0.54 6.91
N LYS A 47 -4.08 -0.62 7.27
CA LYS A 47 -3.44 -1.56 8.20
C LYS A 47 -2.12 -2.10 7.65
N ILE A 48 -2.07 -2.47 6.38
CA ILE A 48 -0.83 -2.92 5.72
C ILE A 48 0.21 -1.81 5.75
N GLU A 49 -0.18 -0.57 5.42
CA GLU A 49 0.71 0.60 5.47
C GLU A 49 1.28 0.84 6.87
N PHE A 50 0.46 0.68 7.92
CA PHE A 50 0.89 0.78 9.31
C PHE A 50 1.93 -0.29 9.67
N GLU A 51 1.70 -1.56 9.32
CA GLU A 51 2.65 -2.66 9.55
C GLU A 51 3.99 -2.40 8.82
N VAL A 52 3.93 -1.98 7.56
CA VAL A 52 5.11 -1.66 6.73
C VAL A 52 5.89 -0.46 7.27
N SER A 53 5.20 0.55 7.80
CA SER A 53 5.83 1.72 8.42
C SER A 53 6.60 1.35 9.69
N ASN A 54 6.12 0.36 10.44
CA ASN A 54 6.82 -0.24 11.56
C ASN A 54 7.87 -1.29 11.14
N ALA A 55 8.14 -1.39 9.83
CA ALA A 55 8.98 -2.40 9.22
C ALA A 55 8.62 -3.84 9.63
N ALA A 56 7.37 -4.11 10.01
CA ALA A 56 6.91 -5.40 10.52
C ALA A 56 6.44 -6.28 9.36
N ILE A 57 7.14 -7.41 9.14
CA ILE A 57 6.71 -8.45 8.21
C ILE A 57 6.26 -9.66 9.04
N SER A 58 5.02 -10.11 8.86
CA SER A 58 4.47 -11.27 9.55
C SER A 58 3.37 -11.93 8.72
N GLU A 59 2.92 -13.12 9.13
CA GLU A 59 1.80 -13.81 8.48
C GLU A 59 0.49 -13.01 8.54
N LYS A 60 0.37 -12.04 9.45
CA LYS A 60 -0.74 -11.08 9.46
C LYS A 60 -0.82 -10.30 8.14
N LEU A 61 0.31 -10.00 7.50
CA LEU A 61 0.29 -9.36 6.19
C LEU A 61 -0.21 -10.31 5.09
N LEU A 62 0.05 -11.62 5.20
CA LEU A 62 -0.58 -12.61 4.32
C LEU A 62 -2.09 -12.59 4.54
N ASP A 63 -2.56 -12.66 5.79
CA ASP A 63 -3.99 -12.59 6.12
C ASP A 63 -4.65 -11.35 5.49
N LEU A 64 -4.03 -10.17 5.62
CA LEU A 64 -4.57 -8.92 5.09
C LEU A 64 -4.64 -8.92 3.55
N LEU A 65 -3.60 -9.43 2.87
CA LEU A 65 -3.57 -9.54 1.41
C LEU A 65 -4.62 -10.53 0.92
N GLU A 66 -4.76 -11.69 1.56
CA GLU A 66 -5.77 -12.70 1.21
C GLU A 66 -7.19 -12.15 1.35
N ILE A 67 -7.47 -11.36 2.41
CA ILE A 67 -8.77 -10.71 2.57
C ILE A 67 -9.02 -9.68 1.45
N ILE A 68 -8.00 -8.92 1.03
CA ILE A 68 -8.15 -7.97 -0.08
C ILE A 68 -8.41 -8.71 -1.39
N GLU A 69 -7.73 -9.82 -1.65
CA GLU A 69 -7.93 -10.60 -2.88
C GLU A 69 -9.34 -11.17 -2.93
N GLU A 70 -9.85 -11.70 -1.83
CA GLU A 70 -11.24 -12.17 -1.73
C GLU A 70 -12.25 -11.04 -1.98
N LEU A 71 -11.98 -9.82 -1.48
CA LEU A 71 -12.83 -8.65 -1.75
C LEU A 71 -12.81 -8.27 -3.24
N ASP A 72 -11.64 -8.24 -3.86
CA ASP A 72 -11.48 -7.95 -5.28
C ASP A 72 -12.13 -9.04 -6.15
N HIS A 73 -11.96 -10.30 -5.79
CA HIS A 73 -12.56 -11.45 -6.47
C HIS A 73 -14.09 -11.38 -6.47
N ARG A 74 -14.70 -11.03 -5.32
CA ARG A 74 -16.15 -10.80 -5.21
C ARG A 74 -16.66 -9.68 -6.09
N GLU A 75 -15.81 -8.71 -6.40
CA GLU A 75 -16.10 -7.61 -7.34
C GLU A 75 -15.75 -7.95 -8.80
N GLY A 76 -15.33 -9.18 -9.08
CA GLY A 76 -14.92 -9.63 -10.41
C GLY A 76 -13.57 -9.06 -10.88
N LYS A 77 -12.76 -8.57 -9.95
CA LYS A 77 -11.41 -8.05 -10.22
C LYS A 77 -10.38 -9.16 -10.03
N SER A 78 -9.38 -9.18 -10.89
CA SER A 78 -8.23 -10.07 -10.76
C SER A 78 -7.16 -9.39 -9.92
N ALA A 79 -6.39 -10.18 -9.16
CA ALA A 79 -5.29 -9.66 -8.35
C ALA A 79 -4.21 -9.01 -9.24
N LEU A 80 -3.73 -7.84 -8.81
CA LEU A 80 -2.63 -7.14 -9.46
C LEU A 80 -1.34 -7.96 -9.39
N ASP A 81 -0.48 -7.84 -10.40
CA ASP A 81 0.81 -8.52 -10.39
C ASP A 81 1.71 -8.04 -9.24
N SER A 82 1.59 -6.75 -8.87
CA SER A 82 2.27 -6.20 -7.69
C SER A 82 1.80 -6.85 -6.38
N MET A 83 0.51 -7.20 -6.29
CA MET A 83 -0.07 -7.91 -5.16
C MET A 83 0.48 -9.33 -5.06
N LYS A 84 0.53 -10.05 -6.18
CA LYS A 84 1.09 -11.41 -6.25
C LYS A 84 2.56 -11.42 -5.85
N ALA A 85 3.34 -10.48 -6.35
CA ALA A 85 4.76 -10.32 -6.01
C ALA A 85 4.95 -9.98 -4.52
N ALA A 86 4.16 -9.05 -3.98
CA ALA A 86 4.19 -8.70 -2.56
C ALA A 86 3.82 -9.90 -1.67
N TYR A 87 2.76 -10.62 -2.00
CA TYR A 87 2.31 -11.80 -1.28
C TYR A 87 3.39 -12.90 -1.28
N CYS A 88 3.97 -13.20 -2.44
CA CYS A 88 5.07 -14.15 -2.58
C CYS A 88 6.27 -13.74 -1.70
N ALA A 89 6.69 -12.47 -1.75
CA ALA A 89 7.84 -12.01 -0.98
C ALA A 89 7.60 -12.05 0.55
N VAL A 90 6.39 -11.71 1.01
CA VAL A 90 6.01 -11.85 2.42
C VAL A 90 6.04 -13.32 2.84
N ALA A 91 5.55 -14.22 2.00
CA ALA A 91 5.58 -15.67 2.26
C ALA A 91 7.02 -16.17 2.38
N VAL A 92 7.91 -15.75 1.48
CA VAL A 92 9.34 -16.08 1.54
C VAL A 92 9.94 -15.60 2.86
N ASP A 93 9.74 -14.34 3.25
CA ASP A 93 10.31 -13.80 4.50
C ASP A 93 9.72 -14.47 5.76
N CYS A 94 8.43 -14.82 5.73
CA CYS A 94 7.78 -15.56 6.80
C CYS A 94 8.31 -16.99 6.96
N THR A 95 8.85 -17.58 5.89
CA THR A 95 9.41 -18.93 5.91
C THR A 95 10.91 -18.92 6.22
N VAL A 96 11.70 -18.10 5.50
CA VAL A 96 13.17 -18.04 5.61
C VAL A 96 13.64 -17.57 6.98
N ARG A 97 12.85 -16.78 7.72
CA ARG A 97 13.19 -16.41 9.11
C ARG A 97 13.33 -17.59 10.09
N PHE A 98 12.78 -18.75 9.74
CA PHE A 98 12.88 -19.97 10.54
C PHE A 98 13.99 -20.90 10.04
N LEU A 99 14.67 -20.53 8.95
CA LEU A 99 15.75 -21.28 8.35
C LEU A 99 16.98 -21.23 9.25
N ASP A 100 17.52 -22.40 9.56
CA ASP A 100 18.81 -22.58 10.23
C ASP A 100 19.85 -22.97 9.17
N GLU A 101 21.08 -22.46 9.31
CA GLU A 101 22.20 -22.83 8.44
C GLU A 101 22.44 -24.35 8.42
N LYS A 102 22.11 -25.04 9.51
CA LYS A 102 22.16 -26.49 9.63
C LYS A 102 20.82 -27.10 9.30
N VAL A 103 20.75 -27.78 8.16
CA VAL A 103 19.55 -28.48 7.66
C VAL A 103 18.96 -29.45 8.69
N GLU A 104 19.80 -30.10 9.49
CA GLU A 104 19.39 -31.04 10.55
C GLU A 104 18.50 -30.39 11.64
N HIS A 105 18.55 -29.06 11.77
CA HIS A 105 17.77 -28.28 12.74
C HIS A 105 16.56 -27.57 12.13
N ASN A 106 16.28 -27.78 10.84
CA ASN A 106 15.19 -27.11 10.10
C ASN A 106 13.78 -27.64 10.44
N GLY A 107 13.55 -28.21 11.62
CA GLY A 107 12.21 -28.62 12.04
C GLY A 107 11.20 -27.46 12.06
N LYS A 108 11.61 -26.28 12.56
CA LYS A 108 10.77 -25.06 12.53
C LYS A 108 10.56 -24.53 11.12
N TYR A 109 11.60 -24.61 10.29
CA TYR A 109 11.52 -24.23 8.88
C TYR A 109 10.55 -25.14 8.12
N PHE A 110 10.62 -26.46 8.31
CA PHE A 110 9.68 -27.42 7.73
C PHE A 110 8.23 -27.11 8.08
N GLU A 111 7.94 -26.84 9.37
CA GLU A 111 6.60 -26.43 9.78
C GLU A 111 6.17 -25.11 9.13
N ALA A 112 7.09 -24.15 8.97
CA ALA A 112 6.81 -22.91 8.25
C ALA A 112 6.54 -23.13 6.76
N VAL A 113 7.30 -24.02 6.08
CA VAL A 113 7.05 -24.40 4.68
C VAL A 113 5.66 -25.02 4.54
N LYS A 114 5.31 -25.96 5.41
CA LYS A 114 4.00 -26.60 5.38
C LYS A 114 2.87 -25.59 5.58
N ARG A 115 2.95 -24.78 6.65
CA ARG A 115 1.91 -23.83 7.03
C ARG A 115 1.76 -22.66 6.05
N VAL A 116 2.86 -22.07 5.58
CA VAL A 116 2.82 -20.89 4.70
C VAL A 116 2.63 -21.31 3.25
N TRP A 117 3.37 -22.28 2.74
CA TRP A 117 3.35 -22.59 1.32
C TRP A 117 2.28 -23.62 0.98
N ARG A 118 2.37 -24.82 1.57
CA ARG A 118 1.48 -25.94 1.20
C ARG A 118 0.04 -25.70 1.63
N GLU A 119 -0.15 -25.08 2.78
CA GLU A 119 -1.48 -24.87 3.35
C GLU A 119 -2.15 -23.56 2.93
N ARG A 120 -1.37 -22.55 2.51
CA ARG A 120 -1.88 -21.21 2.11
C ARG A 120 -1.51 -20.83 0.67
N VAL A 121 -0.24 -20.50 0.38
CA VAL A 121 0.18 -19.95 -0.92
C VAL A 121 -0.25 -20.83 -2.10
N CYS A 122 -0.13 -22.15 -1.99
CA CYS A 122 -0.50 -23.08 -3.06
C CYS A 122 -2.01 -23.23 -3.27
N LYS A 123 -2.85 -22.76 -2.33
CA LYS A 123 -4.30 -22.92 -2.41
C LYS A 123 -5.03 -21.70 -2.97
N ILE A 124 -4.38 -20.53 -2.99
CA ILE A 124 -5.00 -19.29 -3.42
C ILE A 124 -4.64 -19.05 -4.88
N GLU A 125 -5.51 -19.51 -5.79
CA GLU A 125 -5.28 -19.44 -7.23
C GLU A 125 -5.11 -17.99 -7.74
N GLY A 126 -5.86 -17.04 -7.17
CA GLY A 126 -5.77 -15.62 -7.55
C GLY A 126 -4.43 -14.96 -7.21
N LEU A 127 -3.71 -15.47 -6.21
CA LEU A 127 -2.38 -14.99 -5.80
C LEU A 127 -1.23 -15.88 -6.29
N ALA A 128 -1.54 -16.98 -6.96
CA ALA A 128 -0.54 -17.84 -7.56
C ALA A 128 0.10 -17.15 -8.76
N SER A 129 1.43 -17.11 -8.78
CA SER A 129 2.23 -16.63 -9.91
C SER A 129 3.31 -17.67 -10.24
N ASP A 130 3.88 -17.58 -11.44
CA ASP A 130 5.02 -18.42 -11.79
C ASP A 130 6.23 -18.14 -10.89
N GLU A 131 6.40 -16.89 -10.44
CA GLU A 131 7.38 -16.52 -9.42
C GLU A 131 7.12 -17.28 -8.11
N SER A 132 5.87 -17.32 -7.63
CA SER A 132 5.52 -18.08 -6.41
C SER A 132 5.86 -19.56 -6.54
N LYS A 133 5.65 -20.18 -7.72
CA LYS A 133 6.01 -21.58 -7.96
C LYS A 133 7.52 -21.78 -7.95
N GLU A 134 8.28 -20.88 -8.57
CA GLU A 134 9.75 -20.95 -8.55
C GLU A 134 10.29 -20.81 -7.13
N LYS A 135 9.75 -19.86 -6.35
CA LYS A 135 10.12 -19.68 -4.95
C LYS A 135 9.79 -20.89 -4.09
N MET A 136 8.64 -21.53 -4.33
CA MET A 136 8.29 -22.79 -3.65
C MET A 136 9.35 -23.86 -3.88
N VAL A 137 9.80 -24.07 -5.13
CA VAL A 137 10.84 -25.06 -5.44
C VAL A 137 12.14 -24.75 -4.70
N GLN A 138 12.55 -23.48 -4.64
CA GLN A 138 13.75 -23.06 -3.90
C GLN A 138 13.60 -23.29 -2.39
N ILE A 139 12.43 -22.97 -1.84
CA ILE A 139 12.12 -23.12 -0.41
C ILE A 139 12.07 -24.59 0.00
N GLU A 140 11.47 -25.45 -0.82
CA GLU A 140 11.47 -26.89 -0.57
C GLU A 140 12.87 -27.48 -0.70
N ALA A 141 13.67 -27.07 -1.69
CA ALA A 141 15.05 -27.55 -1.83
C ALA A 141 15.91 -27.30 -0.58
N ALA A 142 15.71 -26.16 0.10
CA ALA A 142 16.43 -25.82 1.32
C ALA A 142 16.10 -26.71 2.54
N LEU A 143 15.10 -27.60 2.45
CA LEU A 143 14.81 -28.61 3.47
C LEU A 143 15.84 -29.74 3.53
N TRP A 144 16.60 -29.96 2.45
CA TRP A 144 17.55 -31.07 2.34
C TRP A 144 18.88 -30.66 1.69
N ASP A 145 18.97 -29.48 1.08
CA ASP A 145 20.20 -28.97 0.47
C ASP A 145 20.77 -27.78 1.26
N SER A 146 21.97 -27.99 1.84
CA SER A 146 22.70 -26.97 2.60
C SER A 146 23.15 -25.79 1.73
N ASN A 147 23.38 -26.00 0.43
CA ASN A 147 23.72 -24.92 -0.50
C ASN A 147 22.49 -24.05 -0.81
N ALA A 148 21.32 -24.68 -1.02
CA ALA A 148 20.06 -23.95 -1.14
C ALA A 148 19.72 -23.18 0.13
N CYS A 149 19.96 -23.78 1.31
CA CYS A 149 19.84 -23.10 2.60
C CYS A 149 20.73 -21.86 2.68
N GLY A 150 22.05 -22.01 2.42
CA GLY A 150 23.00 -20.90 2.46
C GLY A 150 22.64 -19.76 1.50
N LYS A 151 22.12 -20.10 0.30
CA LYS A 151 21.64 -19.10 -0.66
C LYS A 151 20.45 -18.30 -0.11
N LEU A 152 19.45 -18.96 0.48
CA LEU A 152 18.27 -18.29 1.04
C LEU A 152 18.61 -17.46 2.26
N SER A 153 19.45 -17.96 3.17
CA SER A 153 19.90 -17.23 4.37
C SER A 153 20.68 -15.96 4.03
N GLY A 154 21.38 -15.95 2.89
CA GLY A 154 22.11 -14.77 2.41
C GLY A 154 21.24 -13.68 1.77
N MET A 155 19.94 -13.92 1.57
CA MET A 155 19.03 -12.97 0.92
C MET A 155 18.44 -11.97 1.92
N ASN A 156 18.32 -10.72 1.52
CA ASN A 156 17.59 -9.71 2.30
C ASN A 156 16.07 -9.79 2.02
N THR A 157 15.45 -10.91 2.41
CA THR A 157 14.03 -11.21 2.16
C THR A 157 13.11 -10.16 2.76
N ARG A 158 13.46 -9.64 3.94
CA ARG A 158 12.64 -8.65 4.66
C ARG A 158 12.55 -7.35 3.89
N ASN A 159 13.69 -6.84 3.41
CA ASN A 159 13.70 -5.58 2.67
C ASN A 159 13.01 -5.72 1.31
N GLU A 160 13.18 -6.87 0.64
CA GLU A 160 12.47 -7.11 -0.62
C GLU A 160 10.95 -7.20 -0.41
N ALA A 161 10.48 -7.86 0.66
CA ALA A 161 9.06 -7.89 1.03
C ALA A 161 8.51 -6.48 1.31
N LEU A 162 9.21 -5.66 2.11
CA LEU A 162 8.80 -4.28 2.39
C LEU A 162 8.72 -3.43 1.11
N LYS A 163 9.70 -3.58 0.22
CA LYS A 163 9.74 -2.87 -1.06
C LYS A 163 8.55 -3.25 -1.94
N LEU A 164 8.28 -4.55 -2.11
CA LEU A 164 7.20 -5.03 -2.97
C LEU A 164 5.82 -4.66 -2.41
N ILE A 165 5.62 -4.70 -1.09
CA ILE A 165 4.38 -4.21 -0.48
C ILE A 165 4.18 -2.71 -0.73
N ARG A 166 5.24 -1.89 -0.66
CA ARG A 166 5.14 -0.46 -0.97
C ARG A 166 4.75 -0.21 -2.42
N VAL A 167 5.26 -1.02 -3.36
CA VAL A 167 4.87 -0.97 -4.77
C VAL A 167 3.38 -1.27 -4.92
N TYR A 168 2.91 -2.36 -4.31
CA TYR A 168 1.50 -2.74 -4.29
C TYR A 168 0.61 -1.65 -3.69
N LEU A 169 0.95 -1.13 -2.50
CA LEU A 169 0.20 -0.06 -1.85
C LEU A 169 0.10 1.18 -2.75
N ALA A 170 1.20 1.60 -3.36
CA ALA A 170 1.20 2.76 -4.26
C ALA A 170 0.32 2.54 -5.51
N GLU A 171 0.23 1.31 -6.01
CA GLU A 171 -0.66 0.96 -7.12
C GLU A 171 -2.13 0.95 -6.70
N GLU A 172 -2.46 0.34 -5.56
CA GLU A 172 -3.84 0.30 -5.08
C GLU A 172 -4.37 1.65 -4.63
N TRP A 173 -3.56 2.46 -3.94
CA TRP A 173 -3.96 3.82 -3.60
C TRP A 173 -4.24 4.68 -4.83
N ARG A 174 -3.49 4.47 -5.91
CA ARG A 174 -3.73 5.12 -7.20
C ARG A 174 -5.02 4.60 -7.85
N SER A 175 -5.25 3.29 -7.82
CA SER A 175 -6.44 2.63 -8.37
C SER A 175 -7.73 3.13 -7.70
N LEU A 176 -7.69 3.35 -6.39
CA LEU A 176 -8.84 3.88 -5.65
C LEU A 176 -9.23 5.31 -6.06
N GLY A 177 -8.32 6.08 -6.69
CA GLY A 177 -8.55 7.48 -7.07
C GLY A 177 -8.75 8.40 -5.84
N PRO A 178 -8.94 9.72 -6.00
CA PRO A 178 -9.20 10.62 -4.86
C PRO A 178 -10.51 10.30 -4.13
N THR A 179 -10.59 10.66 -2.86
CA THR A 179 -11.83 10.58 -2.07
C THR A 179 -12.82 11.66 -2.50
N PHE A 180 -14.09 11.46 -2.15
CA PHE A 180 -15.13 12.45 -2.44
C PHE A 180 -14.80 13.83 -1.85
N LEU A 181 -14.30 13.88 -0.60
CA LEU A 181 -13.96 15.15 0.05
C LEU A 181 -12.77 15.85 -0.62
N GLU A 182 -11.79 15.11 -1.14
CA GLU A 182 -10.69 15.67 -1.92
C GLU A 182 -11.19 16.29 -3.24
N LEU A 183 -12.09 15.59 -3.95
CA LEU A 183 -12.68 16.10 -5.19
C LEU A 183 -13.50 17.38 -4.96
N VAL A 184 -14.28 17.43 -3.87
CA VAL A 184 -15.05 18.63 -3.50
C VAL A 184 -14.11 19.78 -3.12
N ALA A 185 -13.05 19.51 -2.36
CA ALA A 185 -12.06 20.52 -1.98
C ALA A 185 -11.32 21.10 -3.20
N GLU A 186 -10.90 20.25 -4.15
CA GLU A 186 -10.29 20.67 -5.41
C GLU A 186 -11.23 21.59 -6.21
N LYS A 187 -12.49 21.18 -6.37
CA LYS A 187 -13.49 21.97 -7.10
C LYS A 187 -13.77 23.32 -6.43
N ALA A 188 -13.87 23.35 -5.10
CA ALA A 188 -14.07 24.58 -4.35
C ALA A 188 -12.87 25.53 -4.48
N GLY A 189 -11.64 25.00 -4.47
CA GLY A 189 -10.41 25.77 -4.71
C GLY A 189 -10.40 26.43 -6.09
N ASN A 190 -10.72 25.68 -7.14
CA ASN A 190 -10.76 26.18 -8.53
C ASN A 190 -11.81 27.29 -8.72
N VAL A 191 -12.97 27.17 -8.06
CA VAL A 191 -14.00 28.23 -8.08
C VAL A 191 -13.49 29.51 -7.39
N LEU A 192 -12.77 29.36 -6.28
CA LEU A 192 -12.19 30.50 -5.57
C LEU A 192 -11.09 31.21 -6.39
N GLU A 193 -10.30 30.46 -7.16
CA GLU A 193 -9.29 31.00 -8.08
C GLU A 193 -9.90 31.66 -9.32
N GLY A 194 -10.98 31.10 -9.87
CA GLY A 194 -11.74 31.71 -10.97
C GLY A 194 -12.33 33.07 -10.60
N LEU A 195 -12.90 33.19 -9.40
CA LEU A 195 -13.43 34.47 -8.88
C LEU A 195 -12.33 35.52 -8.61
N ARG A 196 -11.10 35.09 -8.34
CA ARG A 196 -9.94 36.00 -8.20
C ARG A 196 -9.43 36.51 -9.54
N SER A 197 -9.65 35.79 -10.63
CA SER A 197 -9.17 36.17 -11.96
C SER A 197 -10.13 37.12 -12.69
N ASP A 198 -11.41 37.17 -12.31
CA ASP A 198 -12.44 37.99 -12.96
C ASP A 198 -12.57 39.42 -12.38
N GLY A 199 -11.70 39.78 -11.43
CA GLY A 199 -11.63 41.12 -10.81
C GLY A 199 -10.78 42.16 -11.57
N GLY A 200 -10.35 41.86 -12.81
CA GLY A 200 -9.40 42.68 -13.56
C GLY A 200 -10.01 43.43 -14.74
N VAL A 201 -10.82 44.46 -14.50
CA VAL A 201 -11.14 45.49 -15.52
C VAL A 201 -11.00 46.90 -14.95
N GLY A 202 -10.07 47.68 -15.53
CA GLY A 202 -10.25 49.12 -15.73
C GLY A 202 -9.39 50.06 -14.90
N GLY A 203 -8.20 50.41 -15.40
CA GLY A 203 -7.43 51.56 -14.93
C GLY A 203 -6.44 52.03 -16.00
N GLY A 204 -6.81 53.07 -16.73
CA GLY A 204 -6.11 53.58 -17.91
C GLY A 204 -4.69 54.10 -17.68
N ALA A 205 -3.94 54.10 -18.78
CA ALA A 205 -2.57 54.56 -18.91
C ALA A 205 -2.39 56.07 -18.67
N VAL A 206 -1.32 56.45 -17.95
CA VAL A 206 -0.46 57.59 -18.30
C VAL A 206 0.98 57.20 -17.96
N GLY A 207 1.86 57.31 -18.96
CA GLY A 207 3.25 56.88 -18.88
C GLY A 207 4.19 57.87 -18.21
N SER A 208 5.33 57.35 -17.76
CA SER A 208 6.63 58.00 -17.93
C SER A 208 7.75 56.96 -17.83
N ALA A 209 8.88 57.30 -18.42
CA ALA A 209 9.85 56.42 -19.04
C ALA A 209 10.98 55.91 -18.10
N ASN A 210 11.30 54.62 -18.28
CA ASN A 210 12.65 54.00 -18.39
C ASN A 210 13.60 53.91 -17.15
N PRO A 211 14.68 53.09 -17.19
CA PRO A 211 14.71 51.62 -17.10
C PRO A 211 15.67 51.09 -16.00
N VAL A 212 15.79 49.75 -15.89
CA VAL A 212 17.04 48.94 -15.71
C VAL A 212 16.94 47.81 -14.65
N ARG A 213 17.26 46.58 -15.11
CA ARG A 213 17.70 45.33 -14.43
C ARG A 213 16.65 44.56 -13.61
N GLN A 214 16.56 43.23 -13.65
CA GLN A 214 17.36 42.16 -14.29
C GLN A 214 16.51 40.88 -14.29
N SER A 215 16.59 40.09 -15.36
CA SER A 215 16.00 38.75 -15.46
C SER A 215 16.62 37.76 -14.48
N ALA A 216 15.81 36.92 -13.85
CA ALA A 216 16.16 35.53 -13.55
C ALA A 216 14.90 34.68 -13.41
N ALA A 217 14.92 33.53 -14.05
CA ALA A 217 13.82 32.62 -14.32
C ALA A 217 13.61 31.58 -13.21
N ILE A 218 12.36 31.13 -13.10
CA ILE A 218 11.89 29.74 -12.92
C ILE A 218 12.50 28.90 -11.78
N GLY A 219 11.64 28.43 -10.86
CA GLY A 219 11.96 27.31 -9.97
C GLY A 219 10.73 26.83 -9.19
N GLY A 220 10.08 25.78 -9.70
CA GLY A 220 8.92 25.14 -9.10
C GLY A 220 9.18 24.56 -7.71
N ARG A 221 8.11 24.47 -6.92
CA ARG A 221 8.11 23.86 -5.59
C ARG A 221 8.31 22.35 -5.72
N ASN A 222 9.47 21.87 -5.33
CA ASN A 222 9.73 20.45 -5.09
C ASN A 222 9.08 20.02 -3.77
N PHE A 223 8.16 19.06 -3.85
CA PHE A 223 7.81 18.20 -2.72
C PHE A 223 8.96 17.24 -2.46
N VAL A 224 9.56 17.33 -1.27
CA VAL A 224 10.63 16.45 -0.82
C VAL A 224 10.00 15.26 -0.09
N TYR A 225 10.11 14.06 -0.67
CA TYR A 225 9.93 12.80 0.06
C TYR A 225 11.24 12.49 0.80
N TYR A 226 11.15 12.34 2.12
CA TYR A 226 12.27 11.91 2.95
C TYR A 226 12.50 10.40 2.82
N ARG A 227 13.78 10.03 2.72
CA ARG A 227 14.31 8.67 2.80
C ARG A 227 14.26 8.13 4.22
#